data_AF-A0A845B5M8-F1
#
_entry.id   AF-A0A845B5M8-F1
#
_cell.length_a   1.000
_cell.length_b   1.000
_cell.length_c   1.000
_cell.angle_alpha   90.00
_cell.angle_beta   90.00
_cell.angle_gamma   90.00
#
_symmetry.space_group_name_H-M   'P 1'
#
loop_
_entity.id
_entity.type
_entity.pdbx_description
1 polymer ?
#
loop_
_entity_poly.entity_id
_entity_poly.type
_entity_poly.pdbx_seq_one_letter_code
_entity_poly.pdbx_strand_id
1 'polypeptide(L)'
;MPTQQSLRKEAEAEAASDAAPPPASADTLPEGFRPAGAEDRLPVLLAYGLAAAAGSPRPEEAPARRAEAERALEEWAFRHLHNQAEVLRREGAREAIAGLRQPPGFGKLVLAGLVSLLLAALIAWGALRLGLLPYLHLQLPG
;
A
#
# COMPACT_ATOMS: atom_id res chain seq x y z
N MET A 1 -12.16 -13.06 -21.46
CA MET A 1 -12.82 -13.67 -20.28
C MET A 1 -11.98 -14.87 -19.86
N PRO A 2 -11.00 -14.72 -18.97
CA PRO A 2 -10.25 -15.87 -18.46
C PRO A 2 -11.21 -16.81 -17.69
N THR A 3 -11.28 -18.05 -18.14
CA THR A 3 -12.07 -19.13 -17.52
C THR A 3 -11.50 -19.44 -16.14
N GLN A 4 -12.33 -19.66 -15.11
CA GLN A 4 -11.91 -19.93 -13.72
C GLN A 4 -10.80 -21.00 -13.56
N GLN A 5 -10.67 -21.91 -14.54
CA GLN A 5 -9.59 -22.89 -14.60
C GLN A 5 -8.19 -22.28 -14.74
N SER A 6 -8.01 -21.12 -15.40
CA SER A 6 -6.70 -20.47 -15.51
C SER A 6 -6.26 -19.86 -14.18
N LEU A 7 -7.20 -19.25 -13.45
CA LEU A 7 -6.96 -18.66 -12.13
C LEU A 7 -6.56 -19.71 -11.09
N ARG A 8 -7.16 -20.90 -11.15
CA ARG A 8 -6.81 -22.01 -10.23
C ARG A 8 -5.42 -22.58 -10.51
N LYS A 9 -5.03 -22.65 -11.79
CA LYS A 9 -3.71 -23.15 -12.21
C LYS A 9 -2.59 -22.16 -11.89
N GLU A 10 -2.85 -20.85 -12.00
CA GLU A 10 -1.94 -19.80 -11.55
C GLU A 10 -1.77 -19.83 -10.02
N ALA A 11 -2.85 -20.01 -9.25
CA ALA A 11 -2.78 -20.15 -7.80
C ALA A 11 -2.03 -21.42 -7.35
N GLU A 12 -2.18 -22.54 -8.05
CA GLU A 12 -1.42 -23.77 -7.77
C GLU A 12 0.06 -23.65 -8.16
N ALA A 13 0.39 -22.88 -9.20
CA ALA A 13 1.78 -22.59 -9.59
C ALA A 13 2.46 -21.61 -8.61
N GLU A 14 1.72 -20.64 -8.08
CA GLU A 14 2.20 -19.70 -7.06
C GLU A 14 2.40 -20.41 -5.72
N ALA A 15 1.47 -21.31 -5.33
CA ALA A 15 1.61 -22.15 -4.13
C ALA A 15 2.75 -23.19 -4.24
N ALA A 16 3.05 -23.68 -5.46
CA ALA A 16 4.19 -24.57 -5.69
C ALA A 16 5.54 -23.83 -5.75
N SER A 17 5.53 -22.55 -6.13
CA SER A 17 6.72 -21.68 -6.08
C SER A 17 7.00 -21.15 -4.67
N ASP A 18 6.02 -21.23 -3.77
CA ASP A 18 6.12 -20.89 -2.34
C ASP A 18 6.40 -22.12 -1.46
N ALA A 19 6.96 -23.18 -2.05
CA ALA A 19 7.56 -24.27 -1.31
C ALA A 19 8.81 -23.75 -0.57
N ALA A 20 8.57 -23.04 0.52
CA ALA A 20 9.57 -22.52 1.42
C ALA A 20 10.51 -23.67 1.81
N PRO A 21 11.85 -23.45 1.75
CA PRO A 21 12.79 -24.46 2.23
C PRO A 21 12.42 -24.87 3.66
N PRO A 22 12.64 -26.16 4.03
CA PRO A 22 12.31 -26.64 5.36
C PRO A 22 12.89 -25.68 6.41
N PRO A 23 12.11 -25.30 7.44
CA PRO A 23 12.53 -24.29 8.40
C PRO A 23 13.85 -24.75 9.01
N ALA A 24 14.91 -23.97 8.83
CA ALA A 24 16.20 -24.24 9.44
C ALA A 24 15.97 -24.52 10.94
N SER A 25 16.36 -25.71 11.38
CA SER A 25 16.20 -26.13 12.76
C SER A 25 16.98 -25.16 13.64
N ALA A 26 16.31 -24.56 14.62
CA ALA A 26 16.93 -23.57 15.51
C ALA A 26 18.19 -24.11 16.22
N ASP A 27 18.30 -25.43 16.34
CA ASP A 27 19.44 -26.13 16.94
C ASP A 27 20.73 -26.07 16.10
N THR A 28 20.64 -25.79 14.79
CA THR A 28 21.82 -25.68 13.91
C THR A 28 22.44 -24.28 13.91
N LEU A 29 21.88 -23.34 14.68
CA LEU A 29 22.37 -21.96 14.75
C LEU A 29 23.62 -21.87 15.65
N PRO A 30 24.57 -20.96 15.34
CA PRO A 30 25.72 -20.68 16.19
C PRO A 30 25.32 -20.26 17.61
N GLU A 31 26.21 -20.43 18.58
CA GLU A 31 25.92 -20.29 20.03
C GLU A 31 25.34 -18.91 20.42
N GLY A 32 25.62 -17.84 19.67
CA GLY A 32 25.02 -16.50 19.85
C GLY A 32 23.66 -16.28 19.16
N PHE A 33 23.25 -17.16 18.25
CA PHE A 33 22.01 -17.09 17.47
C PHE A 33 21.04 -18.21 17.84
N ARG A 34 21.17 -18.83 19.01
CA ARG A 34 20.14 -19.75 19.50
C ARG A 34 19.01 -18.98 20.17
N PRO A 35 17.75 -19.26 19.81
CA PRO A 35 16.59 -18.64 20.47
C PRO A 35 16.42 -19.22 21.89
N ALA A 36 16.05 -18.36 22.84
CA ALA A 36 15.77 -18.77 24.22
C ALA A 36 14.34 -19.31 24.39
N GLY A 37 13.44 -18.95 23.46
CA GLY A 37 12.04 -19.39 23.45
C GLY A 37 11.41 -19.30 22.05
N ALA A 38 10.15 -19.72 21.95
CA ALA A 38 9.43 -19.73 20.68
C ALA A 38 9.20 -18.31 20.11
N GLU A 39 8.96 -17.33 20.98
CA GLU A 39 8.71 -15.92 20.58
C GLU A 39 9.99 -15.27 20.01
N ASP A 40 11.15 -15.61 20.55
CA ASP A 40 12.46 -15.11 20.08
C ASP A 40 12.91 -15.72 18.75
N ARG A 41 12.22 -16.76 18.27
CA ARG A 41 12.67 -17.50 17.08
C ARG A 41 12.75 -16.61 15.85
N LEU A 42 11.75 -15.75 15.62
CA LEU A 42 11.69 -14.91 14.43
C LEU A 42 12.78 -13.79 14.46
N PRO A 43 12.90 -12.98 15.54
CA PRO A 43 13.98 -12.00 15.64
C PRO A 43 15.37 -12.62 15.50
N VAL A 44 15.60 -13.79 16.12
CA VAL A 44 16.90 -14.47 16.10
C VAL A 44 17.25 -15.01 14.72
N LEU A 45 16.28 -15.60 14.00
CA LEU A 45 16.49 -16.06 12.63
C LEU A 45 16.75 -14.89 11.68
N LEU A 46 16.04 -13.77 11.85
CA LEU A 46 16.28 -12.58 11.05
C LEU A 46 17.66 -11.97 11.35
N ALA A 47 18.03 -11.88 12.62
CA ALA A 47 19.36 -11.43 13.04
C ALA A 47 20.47 -12.29 12.44
N TYR A 48 20.28 -13.61 12.42
CA TYR A 48 21.20 -14.53 11.75
C TYR A 48 21.25 -14.30 10.24
N GLY A 49 20.10 -14.12 9.59
CA GLY A 49 20.01 -13.80 8.16
C GLY A 49 20.73 -12.49 7.80
N LEU A 50 20.56 -11.44 8.61
CA LEU A 50 21.27 -10.16 8.44
C LEU A 50 22.79 -10.33 8.61
N ALA A 51 23.21 -11.12 9.60
CA ALA A 51 24.62 -11.41 9.83
C ALA A 51 25.23 -12.26 8.70
N ALA A 52 24.49 -13.23 8.17
CA ALA A 52 24.90 -14.05 7.04
C ALA A 52 24.99 -13.23 5.75
N ALA A 53 24.05 -12.32 5.50
CA ALA A 53 24.09 -11.39 4.37
C ALA A 53 25.29 -10.44 4.43
N ALA A 54 25.75 -10.08 5.63
CA ALA A 54 26.95 -9.29 5.85
C ALA A 54 28.27 -10.07 5.69
N GLY A 55 28.21 -11.39 5.50
CA GLY A 55 29.34 -12.23 5.09
C GLY A 55 29.61 -13.43 5.99
N SER A 56 29.78 -13.24 7.30
CA SER A 56 30.01 -14.34 8.24
C SER A 56 29.44 -14.02 9.63
N PRO A 57 28.45 -14.79 10.11
CA PRO A 57 27.83 -14.53 11.41
C PRO A 57 28.80 -14.86 12.54
N ARG A 58 29.25 -13.83 13.27
CA ARG A 58 30.07 -13.98 14.49
C ARG A 58 29.19 -13.93 15.74
N PRO A 59 29.45 -14.75 16.77
CA PRO A 59 28.67 -14.74 18.01
C PRO A 59 28.66 -13.38 18.71
N GLU A 60 29.77 -12.64 18.61
CA GLU A 60 29.96 -11.31 19.21
C GLU A 60 29.02 -10.25 18.60
N GLU A 61 28.61 -10.43 17.35
CA GLU A 61 27.72 -9.50 16.64
C GLU A 61 26.23 -9.78 16.89
N ALA A 62 25.91 -10.94 17.48
CA ALA A 62 24.55 -11.38 17.71
C ALA A 62 23.66 -10.36 18.45
N PRO A 63 24.07 -9.71 19.56
CA PRO A 63 23.22 -8.75 20.24
C PRO A 63 22.90 -7.51 19.38
N ALA A 64 23.89 -7.00 18.63
CA ALA A 64 23.68 -5.87 17.73
C ALA A 64 22.73 -6.23 16.57
N ARG A 65 22.90 -7.42 16.00
CA ARG A 65 22.06 -7.94 14.91
C ARG A 65 20.63 -8.25 15.36
N ARG A 66 20.44 -8.69 16.60
CA ARG A 66 19.11 -8.86 17.21
C ARG A 66 18.38 -7.53 17.32
N ALA A 67 19.02 -6.50 17.85
CA ALA A 67 18.42 -5.17 17.94
C ALA A 67 18.08 -4.58 16.55
N GLU A 68 18.91 -4.85 15.54
CA GLU A 68 18.64 -4.46 14.15
C GLU A 68 17.44 -5.22 13.57
N ALA A 69 17.37 -6.54 13.79
CA ALA A 69 16.27 -7.39 13.35
C ALA A 69 14.94 -6.98 14.00
N GLU A 70 14.93 -6.69 15.30
CA GLU A 70 13.74 -6.22 16.02
C GLU A 70 13.21 -4.91 15.42
N ARG A 71 14.08 -3.92 15.22
CA ARG A 71 13.70 -2.65 14.58
C ARG A 71 13.13 -2.86 13.18
N ALA A 72 13.76 -3.73 12.39
CA ALA A 72 13.28 -4.05 11.05
C ALA A 72 11.91 -4.74 11.06
N LEU A 73 11.67 -5.65 12.01
CA LEU A 73 10.38 -6.32 12.20
C LEU A 73 9.30 -5.34 12.65
N GLU A 74 9.60 -4.47 13.62
CA GLU A 74 8.68 -3.43 14.09
C GLU A 74 8.29 -2.49 12.96
N GLU A 75 9.28 -2.02 12.18
CA GLU A 75 9.02 -1.11 11.08
C GLU A 75 8.19 -1.78 9.98
N TRP A 76 8.52 -3.03 9.63
CA TRP A 76 7.75 -3.80 8.67
C TRP A 76 6.32 -4.06 9.16
N ALA A 77 6.15 -4.47 10.43
CA ALA A 77 4.85 -4.75 11.02
C ALA A 77 3.98 -3.48 11.06
N PHE A 78 4.57 -2.34 11.43
CA PHE A 78 3.87 -1.06 11.40
C PHE A 78 3.40 -0.70 9.99
N ARG A 79 4.30 -0.77 8.99
CA ARG A 79 3.94 -0.49 7.59
C ARG A 79 2.87 -1.46 7.08
N HIS A 80 2.99 -2.74 7.41
CA HIS A 80 2.03 -3.76 7.01
C HIS A 80 0.64 -3.49 7.61
N LEU A 81 0.56 -3.27 8.92
CA LEU A 81 -0.70 -2.96 9.61
C LEU A 81 -1.33 -1.67 9.10
N HIS A 82 -0.51 -0.63 8.87
CA HIS A 82 -1.00 0.63 8.32
C HIS A 82 -1.59 0.45 6.92
N ASN A 83 -0.90 -0.28 6.05
CA ASN A 83 -1.39 -0.57 4.70
C ASN A 83 -2.68 -1.39 4.73
N GLN A 84 -2.77 -2.41 5.58
CA GLN A 84 -3.98 -3.22 5.74
C GLN A 84 -5.15 -2.39 6.30
N ALA A 85 -4.89 -1.50 7.26
CA ALA A 85 -5.90 -0.60 7.79
C ALA A 85 -6.46 0.34 6.71
N GLU A 86 -5.60 0.87 5.83
CA GLU A 86 -6.02 1.71 4.70
C GLU A 86 -6.82 0.92 3.65
N VAL A 87 -6.47 -0.34 3.41
CA VAL A 87 -7.26 -1.23 2.53
C VAL A 87 -8.66 -1.43 3.11
N LEU A 88 -8.77 -1.82 4.39
CA LEU A 88 -10.06 -2.02 5.07
C LEU A 88 -10.91 -0.75 5.08
N ARG A 89 -10.30 0.42 5.28
CA ARG A 89 -11.00 1.70 5.21
C ARG A 89 -11.59 1.97 3.84
N ARG A 90 -10.83 1.71 2.77
CA ARG A 90 -11.30 1.89 1.39
C ARG A 90 -12.40 0.90 1.04
N GLU A 91 -12.27 -0.35 1.50
CA GLU A 91 -13.30 -1.37 1.32
C GLU A 91 -14.58 -1.01 2.06
N GLY A 92 -14.49 -0.63 3.33
CA GLY A 92 -15.64 -0.18 4.11
C GLY A 92 -16.32 1.06 3.51
N ALA A 93 -15.54 2.04 3.03
CA ALA A 93 -16.09 3.20 2.33
C ALA A 93 -16.79 2.79 1.02
N ARG A 94 -16.22 1.87 0.25
CA ARG A 94 -16.80 1.35 -0.98
C ARG A 94 -18.11 0.60 -0.71
N GLU A 95 -18.15 -0.23 0.32
CA GLU A 95 -19.36 -0.95 0.73
C GLU A 95 -20.45 0.01 1.21
N ALA A 96 -20.09 1.02 2.01
CA ALA A 96 -21.03 2.06 2.45
C ALA A 96 -21.63 2.82 1.26
N ILE A 97 -20.80 3.18 0.27
CA ILE A 97 -21.27 3.84 -0.97
C ILE A 97 -22.11 2.89 -1.82
N ALA A 98 -21.75 1.61 -1.92
CA ALA A 98 -22.51 0.63 -2.68
C ALA A 98 -23.90 0.36 -2.08
N GLY A 99 -24.03 0.45 -0.75
CA GLY A 99 -25.31 0.35 -0.05
C GLY A 99 -26.24 1.56 -0.27
N LEU A 100 -25.70 2.71 -0.65
CA LEU A 100 -26.48 3.90 -0.97
C LEU A 100 -26.99 3.81 -2.42
N ARG A 101 -28.27 3.44 -2.60
CA ARG A 101 -28.93 3.56 -3.92
C ARG A 101 -28.88 5.04 -4.34
N GLN A 102 -28.24 5.32 -5.47
CA GLN A 102 -28.20 6.66 -6.03
C GLN A 102 -29.64 7.16 -6.27
N PRO A 103 -29.98 8.40 -5.87
CA PRO A 103 -31.30 8.93 -6.12
C PRO A 103 -31.55 9.05 -7.64
N PRO A 104 -32.77 8.79 -8.10
CA PRO A 104 -33.10 8.88 -9.52
C PRO A 104 -32.77 10.29 -10.04
N GLY A 105 -31.98 10.37 -11.10
CA GLY A 105 -31.58 11.66 -11.71
C GLY A 105 -30.24 12.24 -11.24
N PHE A 106 -29.55 11.62 -10.28
CA PHE A 106 -28.22 12.09 -9.83
C PHE A 106 -27.22 12.24 -10.99
N GLY A 107 -27.13 11.23 -11.87
CA GLY A 107 -26.24 11.29 -13.04
C GLY A 107 -26.57 12.44 -14.00
N LYS A 108 -27.85 12.83 -14.13
CA LYS A 108 -28.25 13.97 -14.96
C LYS A 108 -27.78 15.29 -14.35
N LEU A 109 -27.87 15.43 -13.02
CA LEU A 109 -27.38 16.62 -12.31
C LEU A 109 -25.86 16.75 -12.40
N VAL A 110 -25.13 15.65 -12.21
CA VAL A 110 -23.67 15.63 -12.36
C VAL A 110 -23.27 16.02 -13.78
N LEU A 111 -23.94 15.46 -14.80
CA LEU A 111 -23.69 15.80 -16.20
C LEU A 111 -23.99 17.28 -16.50
N ALA A 112 -25.11 17.80 -16.02
CA ALA A 112 -25.47 19.22 -16.17
C ALA A 112 -24.44 20.15 -15.53
N GLY A 113 -23.91 19.77 -14.37
CA GLY A 113 -22.82 20.49 -13.70
C GLY A 113 -21.53 20.49 -14.52
N LEU A 114 -21.11 19.32 -15.03
CA LEU A 114 -19.91 19.20 -15.88
C LEU A 114 -20.04 20.02 -17.17
N VAL A 115 -21.21 19.98 -17.82
CA VAL A 115 -21.49 20.76 -19.02
C VAL A 115 -21.42 22.26 -18.71
N SER A 116 -22.01 22.70 -17.59
CA SER A 116 -21.96 24.10 -17.16
C SER A 116 -20.53 24.56 -16.90
N LEU A 117 -19.72 23.73 -16.24
CA LEU A 117 -18.31 24.03 -15.96
C LEU A 117 -17.49 24.14 -17.26
N LEU A 118 -17.70 23.22 -18.21
CA LEU A 118 -17.05 23.25 -19.51
C LEU A 118 -17.42 24.51 -20.29
N LEU A 119 -18.70 24.88 -20.29
CA LEU A 119 -19.17 26.11 -20.94
C LEU A 119 -18.50 27.35 -20.33
N ALA A 120 -18.47 27.43 -19.00
CA ALA A 120 -17.82 28.54 -18.29
C ALA A 120 -16.33 28.63 -18.63
N ALA A 121 -15.63 27.50 -18.69
CA ALA A 121 -14.22 27.46 -19.07
C ALA A 121 -14.00 27.92 -20.51
N LEU A 122 -14.87 27.52 -21.46
CA LEU A 122 -14.80 27.96 -22.85
C LEU A 122 -15.06 29.46 -22.99
N ILE A 123 -16.03 29.99 -22.25
CA ILE A 123 -16.33 31.43 -22.22
C ILE A 123 -15.14 32.20 -21.65
N ALA A 124 -14.58 31.76 -20.51
CA ALA A 124 -13.40 32.38 -19.91
C ALA A 124 -12.19 32.34 -20.84
N TRP A 125 -11.97 31.20 -21.52
CA TRP A 125 -10.90 31.05 -22.50
C TRP A 125 -11.09 31.96 -23.72
N GLY A 126 -12.32 32.08 -24.23
CA GLY A 126 -12.65 33.02 -25.30
C GLY A 126 -12.42 34.47 -24.89
N ALA A 127 -12.83 34.85 -23.67
CA ALA A 127 -12.61 36.18 -23.11
C ALA A 127 -11.12 36.52 -22.94
N LEU A 128 -10.29 35.55 -22.54
CA LEU A 128 -8.83 35.68 -22.52
C LEU A 128 -8.27 35.93 -23.93
N ARG A 129 -8.69 35.12 -24.91
CA ARG A 129 -8.19 35.22 -26.30
C ARG A 129 -8.59 36.52 -26.99
N LEU A 130 -9.75 37.05 -26.66
CA LEU A 130 -10.29 38.30 -27.22
C LEU A 130 -9.82 39.55 -26.46
N GLY A 131 -9.03 39.40 -25.38
CA GLY A 131 -8.54 40.54 -24.59
C GLY A 131 -9.63 41.28 -23.82
N LEU A 132 -10.75 40.64 -23.52
CA LEU A 132 -11.93 41.22 -22.85
C LEU A 132 -11.80 41.26 -21.31
N LEU A 133 -10.89 40.46 -20.74
CA LEU A 133 -10.67 40.41 -19.29
C LEU A 133 -10.11 41.70 -18.64
N PRO A 134 -9.17 42.45 -19.25
CA PRO A 134 -8.73 43.73 -18.67
C PRO A 134 -9.82 44.81 -18.64
N TYR A 135 -10.88 44.70 -19.46
CA TYR A 135 -12.00 45.66 -19.46
C TYR A 135 -13.02 45.40 -18.33
N LEU A 136 -13.22 44.13 -17.93
CA LEU A 136 -14.11 43.78 -16.82
C LEU A 136 -13.54 44.19 -15.45
N HIS A 137 -12.22 44.32 -15.32
CA HIS A 137 -11.56 44.70 -14.06
C HIS A 137 -11.62 46.21 -13.77
N LEU A 138 -12.03 47.04 -14.74
CA LEU A 138 -12.10 48.50 -14.66
C LEU A 138 -13.50 49.05 -14.35
N GLN A 139 -14.50 48.17 -14.19
CA GLN A 139 -15.92 48.55 -14.04
C GLN A 139 -16.57 48.12 -12.72
N LEU A 140 -15.78 47.78 -11.69
CA LEU A 140 -16.26 47.75 -10.30
C LEU A 140 -15.99 49.12 -9.66
N PRO A 141 -16.93 50.09 -9.70
CA PRO A 141 -16.91 51.19 -8.74
C PRO A 141 -17.12 50.62 -7.34
N GLY A 142 -16.30 51.08 -6.39
CA GLY A 142 -16.53 50.87 -4.96
C GLY A 142 -17.80 51.56 -4.47
#